data_AF-A0AAD8PZE8-F1
#
_entry.id   AF-A0AAD8PZE8-F1
#
_cell.length_a   1.000
_cell.length_b   1.000
_cell.length_c   1.000
_cell.angle_alpha   90.00
_cell.angle_beta   90.00
_cell.angle_gamma   90.00
#
_symmetry.space_group_name_H-M   'P 1'
#
loop_
_entity.id
_entity.type
_entity.pdbx_description
1 polymer ?
#
loop_
_entity_poly.entity_id
_entity_poly.type
_entity_poly.pdbx_seq_one_letter_code
_entity_poly.pdbx_strand_id
1 'polypeptide(L)'
;MANSILVTCAQVLSAPALLLFALNVPSVCYRNYATRVLTTLLTAGAAGNVVATVKITYPSVAFMTRLLESWTIIWAAVLLLRHNPVSNARRRRWSREPSLDGEYEEGGLVWQKYPRRSWAARLAWTSNLLISFRGVEWQFGNSEKEKAHGAVDRTRPKVSNEQVSIALSILKLSRDILVFRAVLMIAAQLEGQLVGPGWQLRALHTMTLITTSIPFINFCHSVWTMVGALGQLANPSTAFDMQRYNPSPWGPMGAMIEYGLTGLWGVTRHNYFKFGFQSASDLATPRTNNPRLKPLLRLLRMF
;
A
#
# COMPACT_ATOMS: atom_id res chain seq x y z
N MET A 1 25.34 -9.51 22.15
CA MET A 1 24.91 -8.82 20.92
C MET A 1 23.75 -9.55 20.21
N ALA A 2 23.84 -10.87 19.96
CA ALA A 2 22.78 -11.65 19.31
C ALA A 2 21.39 -11.56 19.98
N ASN A 3 21.31 -11.66 21.32
CA ASN A 3 20.04 -11.51 22.06
C ASN A 3 19.38 -10.14 21.84
N SER A 4 20.16 -9.07 21.67
CA SER A 4 19.62 -7.73 21.41
C SER A 4 19.01 -7.62 20.03
N ILE A 5 19.61 -8.26 19.02
CA ILE A 5 19.10 -8.22 17.63
C ILE A 5 17.76 -8.97 17.56
N LEU A 6 17.69 -10.17 18.15
CA LEU A 6 16.45 -10.95 18.17
C LEU A 6 15.31 -10.23 18.88
N VAL A 7 15.59 -9.56 20.01
CA VAL A 7 14.58 -8.75 20.73
C VAL A 7 14.10 -7.59 19.85
N THR A 8 15.01 -6.87 19.20
CA THR A 8 14.62 -5.77 18.30
C THR A 8 13.80 -6.28 17.11
N CYS A 9 14.19 -7.39 16.49
CA CYS A 9 13.43 -8.00 15.39
C CYS A 9 12.03 -8.43 15.85
N ALA A 10 11.92 -9.06 17.03
CA ALA A 10 10.64 -9.46 17.60
C ALA A 10 9.75 -8.24 17.90
N GLN A 11 10.33 -7.15 18.41
CA GLN A 11 9.62 -5.90 18.64
C GLN A 11 9.09 -5.30 17.34
N VAL A 12 9.95 -5.13 16.32
CA VAL A 12 9.55 -4.58 15.01
C VAL A 12 8.47 -5.43 14.34
N LEU A 13 8.51 -6.75 14.49
CA LEU A 13 7.51 -7.64 13.89
C LEU A 13 6.21 -7.74 14.71
N SER A 14 6.14 -7.16 15.90
CA SER A 14 5.01 -7.36 16.82
C SER A 14 3.67 -6.84 16.25
N ALA A 15 3.63 -5.64 15.67
CA ALA A 15 2.40 -5.08 15.12
C ALA A 15 1.90 -5.83 13.86
N PRO A 16 2.76 -6.12 12.85
CA PRO A 16 2.37 -6.97 11.73
C PRO A 16 1.95 -8.39 12.18
N ALA A 17 2.61 -8.96 13.18
CA ALA A 17 2.27 -10.28 13.71
C ALA A 17 0.90 -10.28 14.41
N LEU A 18 0.57 -9.24 15.19
CA LEU A 18 -0.76 -9.09 15.79
C LEU A 18 -1.85 -8.95 14.74
N LEU A 19 -1.61 -8.16 13.69
CA LEU A 19 -2.56 -8.00 12.59
C LEU A 19 -2.73 -9.32 11.82
N LEU A 20 -1.64 -10.03 11.53
CA LEU A 20 -1.67 -11.34 10.89
C LEU A 20 -2.43 -12.36 11.75
N PHE A 21 -2.19 -12.38 13.06
CA PHE A 21 -2.92 -13.24 14.01
C PHE A 21 -4.42 -12.94 13.96
N ALA A 22 -4.79 -11.66 14.04
CA ALA A 22 -6.19 -11.25 14.00
C ALA A 22 -6.91 -11.71 12.72
N LEU A 23 -6.22 -11.63 11.58
CA LEU A 23 -6.74 -12.09 10.30
C LEU A 23 -6.81 -13.62 10.17
N ASN A 24 -6.04 -14.38 10.95
CA ASN A 24 -6.06 -15.86 10.93
C ASN A 24 -6.98 -16.48 11.99
N VAL A 25 -7.37 -15.72 13.01
CA VAL A 25 -8.28 -16.15 14.08
C VAL A 25 -9.55 -15.28 14.10
N PRO A 26 -10.34 -15.27 13.00
CA PRO A 26 -11.49 -14.37 12.91
C PRO A 26 -12.60 -14.70 13.90
N SER A 27 -12.70 -15.95 14.36
CA SER A 27 -13.67 -16.36 15.38
C SER A 27 -13.54 -15.60 16.70
N VAL A 28 -12.34 -15.11 17.02
CA VAL A 28 -12.05 -14.34 18.23
C VAL A 28 -12.01 -12.85 17.89
N CYS A 29 -11.14 -12.44 16.98
CA CYS A 29 -10.88 -11.01 16.72
C CYS A 29 -12.03 -10.29 16.01
N TYR A 30 -12.84 -11.01 15.23
CA TYR A 30 -13.99 -10.47 14.50
C TYR A 30 -15.34 -10.89 15.11
N ARG A 31 -15.35 -11.41 16.36
CA ARG A 31 -16.58 -11.88 17.03
C ARG A 31 -17.62 -10.76 17.17
N ASN A 32 -17.18 -9.56 17.54
CA ASN A 32 -18.04 -8.38 17.66
C ASN A 32 -17.23 -7.10 17.40
N TYR A 33 -17.90 -5.93 17.40
CA TYR A 33 -17.22 -4.66 17.16
C TYR A 33 -16.19 -4.32 18.25
N ALA A 34 -16.47 -4.67 19.52
CA ALA A 34 -15.56 -4.40 20.64
C ALA A 34 -14.23 -5.18 20.50
N THR A 35 -14.27 -6.46 20.12
CA THR A 35 -13.04 -7.24 19.87
C THR A 35 -12.25 -6.70 18.68
N ARG A 36 -12.93 -6.17 17.66
CA ARG A 36 -12.28 -5.53 16.50
C ARG A 36 -11.55 -4.26 16.93
N VAL A 37 -12.22 -3.37 17.67
CA VAL A 37 -11.63 -2.14 18.23
C VAL A 37 -10.46 -2.47 19.14
N LEU A 38 -10.62 -3.41 20.07
CA LEU A 38 -9.53 -3.83 20.97
C LEU A 38 -8.33 -4.35 20.18
N THR A 39 -8.55 -5.20 19.17
CA THR A 39 -7.47 -5.73 18.34
C THR A 39 -6.76 -4.62 17.57
N THR A 40 -7.51 -3.64 17.03
CA THR A 40 -6.93 -2.44 16.38
C THR A 40 -6.08 -1.63 17.35
N LEU A 41 -6.56 -1.39 18.56
CA LEU A 41 -5.83 -0.65 19.59
C LEU A 41 -4.55 -1.38 20.02
N LEU A 42 -4.60 -2.71 20.15
CA LEU A 42 -3.43 -3.52 20.46
C LEU A 42 -2.38 -3.46 19.33
N THR A 43 -2.80 -3.59 18.07
CA THR A 43 -1.90 -3.42 16.92
C THR A 43 -1.32 -2.02 16.88
N ALA A 44 -2.13 -0.99 17.15
CA ALA A 44 -1.66 0.40 17.17
C ALA A 44 -0.70 0.68 18.33
N GLY A 45 -0.97 0.14 19.52
CA GLY A 45 -0.09 0.22 20.68
C GLY A 45 1.26 -0.47 20.43
N ALA A 46 1.25 -1.65 19.81
CA ALA A 46 2.48 -2.34 19.40
C ALA A 46 3.29 -1.51 18.40
N ALA A 47 2.64 -0.97 17.36
CA ALA A 47 3.30 -0.12 16.37
C ALA A 47 3.87 1.17 16.98
N GLY A 48 3.09 1.82 17.85
CA GLY A 48 3.54 3.00 18.60
C GLY A 48 4.73 2.70 19.52
N ASN A 49 4.73 1.54 20.17
CA ASN A 49 5.85 1.08 20.99
C ASN A 49 7.12 0.89 20.15
N VAL A 50 7.02 0.30 18.96
CA VAL A 50 8.16 0.16 18.02
C VAL A 50 8.72 1.54 17.66
N VAL A 51 7.85 2.47 17.26
CA VAL A 51 8.24 3.85 16.88
C VAL A 51 8.94 4.57 18.05
N ALA A 52 8.48 4.36 19.28
CA ALA A 52 9.00 5.03 20.48
C ALA A 52 10.30 4.41 21.01
N THR A 53 10.44 3.08 20.95
CA THR A 53 11.51 2.36 21.66
C THR A 53 12.64 1.90 20.77
N VAL A 54 12.38 1.59 19.50
CA VAL A 54 13.38 1.01 18.60
C VAL A 54 14.29 2.11 18.04
N LYS A 55 15.52 2.15 18.55
CA LYS A 55 16.58 3.03 18.06
C LYS A 55 17.31 2.35 16.90
N ILE A 56 17.19 2.92 15.70
CA ILE A 56 17.83 2.41 14.49
C ILE A 56 18.90 3.39 14.06
N THR A 57 20.14 2.94 14.01
CA THR A 57 21.30 3.78 13.68
C THR A 57 21.28 4.29 12.23
N TYR A 58 20.75 3.48 11.31
CA TYR A 58 20.67 3.83 9.88
C TYR A 58 19.39 4.64 9.60
N PRO A 59 19.48 5.92 9.18
CA PRO A 59 18.31 6.78 9.00
C PRO A 59 17.28 6.23 7.99
N SER A 60 17.74 5.59 6.92
CA SER A 60 16.86 4.98 5.92
C SER A 60 16.04 3.82 6.50
N VAL A 61 16.67 2.95 7.30
CA VAL A 61 15.99 1.83 7.96
C VAL A 61 15.05 2.34 9.06
N ALA A 62 15.46 3.40 9.79
CA ALA A 62 14.62 4.07 10.78
C ALA A 62 13.35 4.65 10.14
N PHE A 63 13.51 5.38 9.03
CA PHE A 63 12.41 5.93 8.23
C PHE A 63 11.47 4.82 7.76
N MET A 64 12.01 3.77 7.14
CA MET A 64 11.24 2.65 6.61
C MET A 64 10.45 1.92 7.69
N THR A 65 11.08 1.67 8.83
CA THR A 65 10.43 1.01 9.96
C THR A 65 9.27 1.86 10.47
N ARG A 66 9.50 3.16 10.72
CA ARG A 66 8.46 4.07 11.20
C ARG A 66 7.31 4.26 10.20
N LEU A 67 7.62 4.28 8.90
CA LEU A 67 6.63 4.34 7.85
C LEU A 67 5.79 3.07 7.81
N LEU A 68 6.43 1.90 7.89
CA LEU A 68 5.76 0.61 7.91
C LEU A 68 4.86 0.44 9.15
N GLU A 69 5.30 0.89 10.32
CA GLU A 69 4.49 0.87 11.54
C GLU A 69 3.27 1.78 11.43
N SER A 70 3.46 3.02 10.99
CA SER A 70 2.35 3.97 10.77
C SER A 70 1.35 3.41 9.76
N TRP A 71 1.85 2.77 8.70
CA TRP A 71 1.02 2.10 7.71
C TRP A 71 0.26 0.92 8.29
N THR A 72 0.89 0.10 9.14
CA THR A 72 0.27 -1.03 9.82
C THR A 72 -0.92 -0.58 10.68
N ILE A 73 -0.84 0.58 11.32
CA ILE A 73 -1.97 1.17 12.07
C ILE A 73 -3.15 1.47 11.14
N ILE A 74 -2.90 2.15 10.02
CA ILE A 74 -3.94 2.48 9.03
C ILE A 74 -4.57 1.20 8.49
N TRP A 75 -3.75 0.21 8.17
CA TRP A 75 -4.20 -1.08 7.66
C TRP A 75 -5.01 -1.88 8.67
N ALA A 76 -4.57 -1.90 9.93
CA ALA A 76 -5.31 -2.50 11.02
C ALA A 76 -6.69 -1.84 11.18
N ALA A 77 -6.77 -0.50 11.14
CA ALA A 77 -8.05 0.20 11.21
C ALA A 77 -8.98 -0.17 10.04
N VAL A 78 -8.47 -0.19 8.81
CA VAL A 78 -9.27 -0.56 7.62
C VAL A 78 -9.75 -2.00 7.72
N LEU A 79 -8.83 -2.95 7.92
CA LEU A 79 -9.15 -4.37 7.89
C LEU A 79 -10.00 -4.80 9.09
N LEU A 80 -9.69 -4.31 10.29
CA LEU A 80 -10.38 -4.72 11.50
C LEU A 80 -11.65 -3.92 11.73
N LEU A 81 -11.72 -2.61 11.46
CA LEU A 81 -12.93 -1.81 11.78
C LEU A 81 -13.92 -1.72 10.63
N ARG A 82 -13.43 -1.65 9.38
CA ARG A 82 -14.30 -1.47 8.20
C ARG A 82 -14.68 -2.78 7.54
N HIS A 83 -13.75 -3.71 7.41
CA HIS A 83 -13.99 -4.97 6.69
C HIS A 83 -14.16 -6.15 7.65
N ASN A 84 -14.87 -7.17 7.20
CA ASN A 84 -14.84 -8.50 7.80
C ASN A 84 -14.26 -9.47 6.76
N PRO A 85 -13.10 -10.09 7.01
CA PRO A 85 -12.44 -10.92 6.02
C PRO A 85 -13.30 -12.13 5.62
N VAL A 86 -14.11 -12.66 6.54
CA VAL A 86 -14.89 -13.89 6.31
C VAL A 86 -16.08 -13.66 5.36
N SER A 87 -16.66 -12.46 5.37
CA SER A 87 -17.83 -12.12 4.55
C SER A 87 -17.46 -11.28 3.32
N ASN A 88 -16.54 -10.32 3.48
CA ASN A 88 -16.30 -9.29 2.49
C ASN A 88 -15.04 -9.59 1.67
N ALA A 89 -14.09 -10.35 2.20
CA ALA A 89 -12.81 -10.47 1.53
C ALA A 89 -12.77 -11.43 0.36
N ARG A 90 -12.33 -10.88 -0.77
CA ARG A 90 -12.13 -11.59 -2.03
C ARG A 90 -10.81 -11.14 -2.62
N ARG A 91 -10.04 -12.11 -3.11
CA ARG A 91 -8.77 -11.89 -3.80
C ARG A 91 -8.90 -12.41 -5.22
N ARG A 92 -8.49 -11.61 -6.21
CA ARG A 92 -8.41 -12.08 -7.59
C ARG A 92 -7.23 -13.04 -7.77
N ARG A 93 -7.46 -14.17 -8.44
CA ARG A 93 -6.44 -15.14 -8.86
C ARG A 93 -6.30 -15.11 -10.38
N TRP A 94 -5.09 -15.33 -10.87
CA TRP A 94 -4.78 -15.36 -12.30
C TRP A 94 -4.72 -16.80 -12.82
N SER A 95 -5.69 -17.64 -12.43
CA SER A 95 -5.95 -18.89 -13.15
C SER A 95 -7.18 -18.67 -14.03
N ARG A 96 -7.23 -19.36 -15.17
CA ARG A 96 -8.42 -19.34 -16.05
C ARG A 96 -9.55 -20.18 -15.49
N GLU A 97 -9.22 -21.15 -14.65
CA GLU A 97 -10.17 -22.09 -14.10
C GLU A 97 -10.10 -22.08 -12.56
N PRO A 98 -11.25 -22.11 -11.87
CA PRO A 98 -11.31 -22.31 -10.43
C PRO A 98 -10.70 -23.68 -10.10
N SER A 99 -9.62 -23.70 -9.32
CA SER A 99 -8.95 -24.95 -8.91
C SER A 99 -9.02 -25.22 -7.40
N LEU A 100 -9.48 -24.25 -6.62
CA LEU A 100 -9.58 -24.36 -5.17
C LEU A 100 -10.99 -24.08 -4.64
N ASP A 101 -11.31 -24.70 -3.51
CA ASP A 101 -12.56 -24.46 -2.77
C ASP A 101 -12.78 -22.96 -2.49
N GLY A 102 -13.95 -22.46 -2.88
CA GLY A 102 -14.35 -21.06 -2.71
C GLY A 102 -13.86 -20.11 -3.80
N GLU A 103 -13.29 -20.65 -4.88
CA GLU A 103 -13.08 -19.92 -6.12
C GLU A 103 -14.35 -19.86 -6.96
N TYR A 104 -14.58 -18.74 -7.62
CA TYR A 104 -15.72 -18.55 -8.51
C TYR A 104 -15.35 -17.58 -9.64
N GLU A 105 -15.98 -17.74 -10.80
CA GLU A 105 -15.76 -16.85 -11.94
C GLU A 105 -16.79 -15.72 -11.96
N GLU A 106 -16.32 -14.49 -12.13
CA GLU A 106 -17.17 -13.30 -12.29
C GLU A 106 -16.51 -12.33 -13.27
N GLY A 107 -17.14 -12.11 -14.42
CA GLY A 107 -16.63 -11.23 -15.47
C GLY A 107 -15.37 -11.74 -16.18
N GLY A 108 -15.22 -13.06 -16.34
CA GLY A 108 -14.02 -13.67 -16.95
C GLY A 108 -12.81 -13.74 -16.03
N LEU A 109 -13.01 -13.54 -14.73
CA LEU A 109 -11.97 -13.47 -13.71
C LEU A 109 -12.25 -14.45 -12.59
N VAL A 110 -11.22 -15.17 -12.13
CA VAL A 110 -11.34 -16.07 -10.99
C VAL A 110 -11.09 -15.31 -9.69
N TRP A 111 -12.07 -15.39 -8.79
CA TRP A 111 -12.05 -14.78 -7.47
C TRP A 111 -11.97 -15.85 -6.40
N GLN A 112 -11.06 -15.66 -5.45
CA GLN A 112 -10.88 -16.53 -4.31
C GLN A 112 -11.42 -15.86 -3.05
N LYS A 113 -12.41 -16.47 -2.41
CA LYS A 113 -12.92 -16.06 -1.10
C LYS A 113 -11.90 -16.35 0.01
N TYR A 114 -12.06 -15.71 1.16
CA TYR A 114 -11.28 -16.02 2.35
C TYR A 114 -11.42 -17.51 2.74
N PRO A 115 -10.30 -18.26 2.87
CA PRO A 115 -10.36 -19.69 3.21
C PRO A 115 -10.92 -19.92 4.62
N ARG A 116 -11.90 -20.80 4.79
CA ARG A 116 -12.51 -21.07 6.12
C ARG A 116 -11.96 -22.30 6.82
N ARG A 117 -11.60 -23.34 6.06
CA ARG A 117 -11.27 -24.68 6.60
C ARG A 117 -9.78 -24.85 6.92
N SER A 118 -8.89 -24.49 5.98
CA SER A 118 -7.45 -24.70 6.13
C SER A 118 -6.76 -23.48 6.77
N TRP A 119 -6.10 -23.70 7.91
CA TRP A 119 -5.27 -22.68 8.56
C TRP A 119 -4.08 -22.27 7.69
N ALA A 120 -3.40 -23.22 7.05
CA ALA A 120 -2.28 -22.91 6.16
C ALA A 120 -2.73 -22.07 4.95
N ALA A 121 -3.90 -22.37 4.37
CA ALA A 121 -4.48 -21.57 3.30
C ALA A 121 -4.83 -20.16 3.78
N ARG A 122 -5.37 -20.01 4.99
CA ARG A 122 -5.61 -18.69 5.61
C ARG A 122 -4.32 -17.91 5.82
N LEU A 123 -3.28 -18.55 6.34
CA LEU A 123 -2.00 -17.91 6.58
C LEU A 123 -1.39 -17.44 5.25
N ALA A 124 -1.33 -18.31 4.24
CA ALA A 124 -0.84 -17.93 2.91
C ALA A 124 -1.67 -16.80 2.29
N TRP A 125 -3.00 -16.84 2.44
CA TRP A 125 -3.90 -15.83 1.92
C TRP A 125 -3.71 -14.47 2.63
N THR A 126 -3.61 -14.46 3.96
CA THR A 126 -3.47 -13.26 4.80
C THR A 126 -2.05 -12.68 4.76
N SER A 127 -1.01 -13.51 4.73
CA SER A 127 0.36 -13.06 4.50
C SER A 127 0.51 -12.45 3.12
N ASN A 128 -0.07 -13.06 2.09
CA ASN A 128 -0.11 -12.44 0.76
C ASN A 128 -0.84 -11.10 0.83
N LEU A 129 -2.00 -11.01 1.50
CA LEU A 129 -2.71 -9.75 1.71
C LEU A 129 -1.76 -8.68 2.31
N LEU A 130 -1.14 -8.96 3.48
CA LEU A 130 -0.25 -8.04 4.19
C LEU A 130 0.99 -7.63 3.40
N ILE A 131 1.65 -8.57 2.70
CA ILE A 131 2.89 -8.31 1.95
C ILE A 131 2.60 -7.58 0.64
N SER A 132 1.51 -7.96 -0.04
CA SER A 132 1.15 -7.38 -1.34
C SER A 132 0.46 -6.03 -1.21
N PHE A 133 0.06 -5.65 0.02
CA PHE A 133 -0.71 -4.44 0.33
C PHE A 133 -1.98 -4.29 -0.52
N ARG A 134 -2.51 -5.41 -1.04
CA ARG A 134 -3.68 -5.42 -1.92
C ARG A 134 -4.94 -5.15 -1.12
N GLY A 135 -5.81 -4.29 -1.66
CA GLY A 135 -7.12 -4.04 -1.07
C GLY A 135 -7.98 -5.31 -1.08
N VAL A 136 -8.73 -5.49 0.00
CA VAL A 136 -9.87 -6.41 0.06
C VAL A 136 -10.98 -5.80 -0.81
N GLU A 137 -11.52 -6.54 -1.81
CA GLU A 137 -12.48 -6.07 -2.86
C GLU A 137 -11.87 -5.52 -4.17
N TRP A 138 -10.61 -5.83 -4.48
CA TRP A 138 -9.94 -5.20 -5.61
C TRP A 138 -10.30 -5.81 -6.99
N GLN A 139 -11.22 -5.16 -7.71
CA GLN A 139 -11.49 -5.39 -9.13
C GLN A 139 -10.52 -4.56 -10.00
N PHE A 140 -9.65 -5.17 -10.81
CA PHE A 140 -9.19 -4.48 -12.03
C PHE A 140 -10.34 -4.56 -13.03
N GLY A 141 -11.27 -3.62 -12.90
CA GLY A 141 -12.43 -3.46 -13.77
C GLY A 141 -12.32 -2.15 -14.55
N ASN A 142 -11.62 -2.18 -15.68
CA ASN A 142 -12.01 -1.36 -16.83
C ASN A 142 -12.94 -2.22 -17.72
N SER A 143 -13.90 -2.95 -17.14
CA SER A 143 -14.70 -3.93 -17.89
C SER A 143 -15.73 -3.31 -18.84
N GLU A 144 -15.94 -2.00 -18.82
CA GLU A 144 -16.79 -1.32 -19.82
C GLU A 144 -16.00 -0.49 -20.82
N LYS A 145 -14.98 0.27 -20.40
CA LYS A 145 -14.19 1.10 -21.34
C LYS A 145 -13.20 0.31 -22.20
N GLU A 146 -12.66 -0.82 -21.73
CA GLU A 146 -11.77 -1.64 -22.58
C GLU A 146 -12.52 -2.52 -23.57
N LYS A 147 -13.80 -2.86 -23.31
CA LYS A 147 -14.65 -3.51 -24.32
C LYS A 147 -14.94 -2.58 -25.50
N ALA A 148 -14.99 -1.26 -25.27
CA ALA A 148 -15.17 -0.26 -26.32
C ALA A 148 -13.87 0.08 -27.10
N HIS A 149 -12.69 -0.23 -26.56
CA HIS A 149 -11.40 0.02 -27.23
C HIS A 149 -10.71 -1.25 -27.76
N GLY A 150 -11.21 -2.45 -27.43
CA GLY A 150 -10.63 -3.73 -27.86
C GLY A 150 -10.84 -4.11 -29.34
N ALA A 151 -11.51 -3.28 -30.13
CA ALA A 151 -11.74 -3.52 -31.56
C ALA A 151 -10.69 -2.84 -32.47
N VAL A 152 -9.89 -1.91 -31.94
CA VAL A 152 -8.96 -1.12 -32.76
C VAL A 152 -7.53 -1.37 -32.28
N ASP A 153 -6.72 -1.90 -33.19
CA ASP A 153 -5.25 -1.98 -33.13
C ASP A 153 -4.62 -3.25 -32.54
N ARG A 154 -4.73 -4.35 -33.30
CA ARG A 154 -3.95 -5.59 -33.13
C ARG A 154 -2.63 -5.60 -33.92
N THR A 155 -2.20 -4.47 -34.47
CA THR A 155 -1.09 -4.41 -35.44
C THR A 155 0.16 -3.67 -34.93
N ARG A 156 0.34 -3.53 -33.61
CA ARG A 156 1.57 -2.93 -33.08
C ARG A 156 2.78 -3.90 -33.17
N PRO A 157 3.89 -3.50 -33.83
CA PRO A 157 5.10 -4.32 -33.90
C PRO A 157 5.73 -4.48 -32.51
N LYS A 158 6.04 -5.73 -32.16
CA LYS A 158 6.15 -6.19 -30.76
C LYS A 158 7.57 -6.31 -30.21
N VAL A 159 8.63 -6.09 -31.00
CA VAL A 159 9.99 -6.57 -30.65
C VAL A 159 11.01 -5.46 -30.37
N SER A 160 10.89 -4.26 -30.96
CA SER A 160 11.83 -3.16 -30.69
C SER A 160 11.57 -2.41 -29.38
N ASN A 161 10.42 -2.63 -28.74
CA ASN A 161 9.97 -1.81 -27.62
C ASN A 161 10.46 -2.33 -26.24
N GLU A 162 10.84 -3.60 -26.13
CA GLU A 162 11.21 -4.21 -24.84
C GLU A 162 12.61 -3.78 -24.36
N GLN A 163 13.60 -3.73 -25.25
CA GLN A 163 14.95 -3.24 -24.90
C GLN A 163 14.93 -1.77 -24.47
N VAL A 164 14.13 -0.95 -25.16
CA VAL A 164 13.89 0.45 -24.80
C VAL A 164 13.23 0.56 -23.43
N SER A 165 12.29 -0.33 -23.10
CA SER A 165 11.62 -0.39 -21.78
C SER A 165 12.60 -0.71 -20.63
N ILE A 166 13.53 -1.64 -20.82
CA ILE A 166 14.55 -1.99 -19.82
C ILE A 166 15.50 -0.81 -19.59
N ALA A 167 16.04 -0.23 -20.67
CA ALA A 167 16.94 0.91 -20.58
C ALA A 167 16.30 2.12 -19.86
N LEU A 168 15.03 2.42 -20.19
CA LEU A 168 14.25 3.46 -19.51
C LEU A 168 14.01 3.13 -18.03
N SER A 169 13.77 1.86 -17.70
CA SER A 169 13.58 1.41 -16.30
C SER A 169 14.86 1.56 -15.49
N ILE A 170 16.02 1.24 -16.07
CA ILE A 170 17.34 1.43 -15.44
C ILE A 170 17.61 2.92 -15.23
N LEU A 171 17.41 3.76 -16.25
CA LEU A 171 17.62 5.21 -16.14
C LEU A 171 16.73 5.82 -15.05
N LYS A 172 15.47 5.41 -14.99
CA LYS A 172 14.52 5.85 -13.97
C LYS A 172 14.95 5.42 -12.57
N LEU A 173 15.37 4.17 -12.39
CA LEU A 173 15.89 3.67 -11.13
C LEU A 173 17.13 4.44 -10.68
N SER A 174 18.08 4.68 -11.59
CA SER A 174 19.30 5.46 -11.30
C SER A 174 18.97 6.87 -10.84
N ARG A 175 18.07 7.57 -11.54
CA ARG A 175 17.58 8.89 -11.13
C ARG A 175 16.95 8.84 -9.74
N ASP A 176 16.05 7.89 -9.48
CA ASP A 176 15.33 7.80 -8.21
C ASP A 176 16.27 7.45 -7.04
N ILE A 177 17.32 6.64 -7.26
CA ILE A 177 18.39 6.39 -6.28
C ILE A 177 19.13 7.68 -5.93
N LEU A 178 19.49 8.49 -6.93
CA LEU A 178 20.20 9.76 -6.70
C LEU A 178 19.33 10.74 -5.91
N VAL A 179 18.05 10.90 -6.30
CA VAL A 179 17.12 11.76 -5.58
C VAL A 179 16.93 11.27 -4.14
N PHE A 180 16.76 9.96 -3.94
CA PHE A 180 16.59 9.38 -2.60
C PHE A 180 17.83 9.60 -1.73
N ARG A 181 19.04 9.43 -2.28
CA ARG A 181 20.30 9.74 -1.58
C ARG A 181 20.42 11.21 -1.22
N ALA A 182 20.14 12.12 -2.15
CA ALA A 182 20.20 13.57 -1.90
C ALA A 182 19.28 13.96 -0.75
N VAL A 183 18.07 13.42 -0.75
CA VAL A 183 17.06 13.66 0.28
C VAL A 183 17.51 13.13 1.65
N LEU A 184 18.12 11.94 1.71
CA LEU A 184 18.69 11.41 2.96
C LEU A 184 19.85 12.27 3.48
N MET A 185 20.70 12.80 2.59
CA MET A 185 21.81 13.69 2.98
C MET A 185 21.28 15.02 3.55
N ILE A 186 20.31 15.64 2.88
CA ILE A 186 19.69 16.90 3.33
C ILE A 186 18.99 16.68 4.69
N ALA A 187 18.28 15.57 4.85
CA ALA A 187 17.64 15.22 6.11
C ALA A 187 18.65 15.12 7.26
N ALA A 188 19.76 14.41 7.06
CA ALA A 188 20.81 14.27 8.07
C ALA A 188 21.50 15.60 8.41
N GLN A 189 21.74 16.45 7.40
CA GLN A 189 22.30 17.79 7.61
C GLN A 189 21.37 18.69 8.42
N LEU A 190 20.08 18.68 8.09
CA LEU A 190 19.06 19.44 8.81
C LEU A 190 18.96 19.00 10.27
N GLU A 191 18.97 17.69 10.54
CA GLU A 191 18.96 17.15 11.91
C GLU A 191 20.18 17.63 12.72
N GLY A 192 21.36 17.73 12.10
CA GLY A 192 22.58 18.17 12.77
C GLY A 192 22.66 19.67 13.08
N GLN A 193 21.93 20.51 12.34
CA GLN A 193 22.02 21.97 12.46
C GLN A 193 20.96 22.61 13.38
N LEU A 194 19.95 21.87 13.80
CA LEU A 194 18.82 22.44 14.55
C LEU A 194 19.02 22.36 16.06
N VAL A 195 19.48 23.48 16.63
CA VAL A 195 19.36 23.80 18.05
C VAL A 195 18.16 24.73 18.22
N GLY A 196 16.95 24.17 18.28
CA GLY A 196 15.70 24.96 18.32
C GLY A 196 14.62 24.35 19.23
N PRO A 197 13.57 25.11 19.58
CA PRO A 197 12.45 24.63 20.38
C PRO A 197 11.80 23.39 19.75
N GLY A 198 11.46 22.40 20.56
CA GLY A 198 11.13 21.04 20.11
C GLY A 198 9.94 20.90 19.16
N TRP A 199 9.13 21.95 18.94
CA TRP A 199 8.06 21.93 17.94
C TRP A 199 8.58 22.21 16.52
N GLN A 200 9.61 23.05 16.35
CA GLN A 200 10.23 23.32 15.04
C GLN A 200 10.90 22.07 14.50
N LEU A 201 11.58 21.33 15.38
CA LEU A 201 12.20 20.05 15.04
C LEU A 201 11.14 19.03 14.60
N ARG A 202 9.99 18.94 15.30
CA ARG A 202 8.88 18.05 14.91
C ARG A 202 8.25 18.45 13.57
N ALA A 203 8.03 19.74 13.35
CA ALA A 203 7.47 20.25 12.10
C ALA A 203 8.41 19.95 10.92
N LEU A 204 9.71 20.18 11.12
CA LEU A 204 10.70 19.86 10.11
C LEU A 204 10.80 18.36 9.87
N HIS A 205 10.88 17.52 10.90
CA HIS A 205 10.85 16.07 10.72
C HIS A 205 9.62 15.60 9.95
N THR A 206 8.45 16.20 10.20
CA THR A 206 7.22 15.87 9.48
C THR A 206 7.32 16.28 8.01
N MET A 207 7.81 17.48 7.72
CA MET A 207 8.02 17.95 6.35
C MET A 207 9.07 17.12 5.62
N THR A 208 10.18 16.79 6.27
CA THR A 208 11.21 15.86 5.77
C THR A 208 10.60 14.48 5.53
N LEU A 209 9.76 13.96 6.43
CA LEU A 209 9.09 12.67 6.25
C LEU A 209 8.17 12.68 5.00
N ILE A 210 7.36 13.73 4.84
CA ILE A 210 6.47 13.87 3.68
C ILE A 210 7.28 14.00 2.39
N THR A 211 8.27 14.89 2.38
CA THR A 211 9.12 15.12 1.20
C THR A 211 10.00 13.93 0.86
N THR A 212 10.44 13.13 1.83
CA THR A 212 11.21 11.89 1.62
C THR A 212 10.34 10.73 1.15
N SER A 213 9.04 10.72 1.50
CA SER A 213 8.12 9.66 1.08
C SER A 213 7.89 9.63 -0.45
N ILE A 214 7.85 10.79 -1.11
CA ILE A 214 7.67 10.90 -2.57
C ILE A 214 8.80 10.19 -3.36
N PRO A 215 10.08 10.56 -3.18
CA PRO A 215 11.18 9.90 -3.89
C PRO A 215 11.33 8.43 -3.48
N PHE A 216 10.99 8.08 -2.23
CA PHE A 216 10.95 6.69 -1.80
C PHE A 216 9.91 5.87 -2.59
N ILE A 217 8.68 6.39 -2.73
CA ILE A 217 7.60 5.73 -3.48
C ILE A 217 7.95 5.59 -4.96
N ASN A 218 8.66 6.58 -5.53
CA ASN A 218 9.25 6.51 -6.87
C ASN A 218 10.31 5.43 -6.98
N PHE A 219 11.25 5.38 -6.02
CA PHE A 219 12.27 4.35 -5.98
C PHE A 219 11.65 2.94 -5.95
N CYS A 220 10.70 2.68 -5.05
CA CYS A 220 9.98 1.40 -5.01
C CYS A 220 9.25 1.10 -6.32
N HIS A 221 8.64 2.12 -6.96
CA HIS A 221 8.01 1.95 -8.27
C HIS A 221 9.01 1.47 -9.31
N SER A 222 10.17 2.12 -9.37
CA SER A 222 11.20 1.89 -10.37
C SER A 222 11.86 0.53 -10.17
N VAL A 223 12.14 0.13 -8.93
CA VAL A 223 12.58 -1.24 -8.59
C VAL A 223 11.55 -2.25 -9.06
N TRP A 224 10.27 -2.08 -8.73
CA TRP A 224 9.24 -3.02 -9.13
C TRP A 224 9.08 -3.08 -10.66
N THR A 225 9.16 -1.93 -11.34
CA THR A 225 9.14 -1.83 -12.82
C THR A 225 10.29 -2.62 -13.43
N MET A 226 11.50 -2.45 -12.90
CA MET A 226 12.68 -3.18 -13.35
C MET A 226 12.53 -4.69 -13.13
N VAL A 227 12.08 -5.12 -11.95
CA VAL A 227 11.84 -6.54 -11.65
C VAL A 227 10.82 -7.14 -12.61
N GLY A 228 9.71 -6.44 -12.88
CA GLY A 228 8.70 -6.93 -13.82
C GLY A 228 9.19 -6.94 -15.27
N ALA A 229 9.99 -5.96 -15.69
CA ALA A 229 10.60 -5.94 -17.02
C ALA A 229 11.59 -7.10 -17.20
N LEU A 230 12.42 -7.38 -16.17
CA LEU A 230 13.31 -8.54 -16.16
C LEU A 230 12.53 -9.87 -16.15
N GLY A 231 11.45 -9.95 -15.38
CA GLY A 231 10.57 -11.11 -15.37
C GLY A 231 9.90 -11.36 -16.72
N GLN A 232 9.48 -10.31 -17.41
CA GLN A 232 8.91 -10.39 -18.76
C GLN A 232 9.96 -10.78 -19.80
N LEU A 233 11.20 -10.28 -19.68
CA LEU A 233 12.33 -10.71 -20.50
C LEU A 233 12.64 -12.20 -20.31
N ALA A 234 12.64 -12.66 -19.05
CA ALA A 234 12.94 -14.05 -18.71
C ALA A 234 11.82 -15.02 -19.13
N ASN A 235 10.56 -14.55 -19.12
CA ASN A 235 9.41 -15.34 -19.54
C ASN A 235 8.45 -14.45 -20.37
N PRO A 236 8.68 -14.35 -21.69
CA PRO A 236 7.89 -13.51 -22.59
C PRO A 236 6.49 -14.09 -22.78
N SER A 237 5.65 -13.90 -21.77
CA SER A 237 4.24 -14.28 -21.79
C SER A 237 3.39 -13.10 -22.25
N THR A 238 2.54 -13.32 -23.24
CA THR A 238 1.53 -12.33 -23.66
C THR A 238 0.44 -12.09 -22.62
N ALA A 239 0.37 -12.91 -21.57
CA ALA A 239 -0.60 -12.77 -20.48
C ALA A 239 -0.19 -11.71 -19.44
N PHE A 240 1.09 -11.32 -19.39
CA PHE A 240 1.61 -10.36 -18.41
C PHE A 240 2.14 -9.11 -19.11
N ASP A 241 1.42 -7.99 -18.98
CA ASP A 241 1.86 -6.67 -19.42
C ASP A 241 2.23 -5.82 -18.19
N MET A 242 3.53 -5.64 -17.96
CA MET A 242 4.03 -4.94 -16.78
C MET A 242 3.50 -3.49 -16.66
N GLN A 243 3.30 -2.78 -17.78
CA GLN A 243 2.83 -1.39 -17.73
C GLN A 243 1.41 -1.30 -17.19
N ARG A 244 0.58 -2.31 -17.47
CA ARG A 244 -0.79 -2.41 -16.96
C ARG A 244 -0.85 -2.78 -15.48
N TYR A 245 0.12 -3.56 -15.00
CA TYR A 245 0.17 -4.00 -13.60
C TYR A 245 0.92 -3.07 -12.65
N ASN A 246 1.84 -2.26 -13.18
CA ASN A 246 2.60 -1.30 -12.39
C ASN A 246 2.46 0.15 -12.90
N PRO A 247 1.23 0.67 -12.94
CA PRO A 247 0.99 2.04 -13.37
C PRO A 247 1.66 3.07 -12.45
N SER A 248 1.79 4.29 -12.96
CA SER A 248 2.42 5.40 -12.23
C SER A 248 1.86 5.53 -10.81
N PRO A 249 2.73 5.73 -9.79
CA PRO A 249 2.28 6.08 -8.45
C PRO A 249 1.45 7.36 -8.39
N TRP A 250 1.71 8.27 -9.34
CA TRP A 250 1.20 9.62 -9.34
C TRP A 250 0.09 9.79 -10.36
N GLY A 251 -0.90 10.59 -9.99
CA GLY A 251 -2.00 10.96 -10.86
C GLY A 251 -1.58 12.04 -11.83
N PRO A 252 -2.35 12.26 -12.90
CA PRO A 252 -2.16 13.44 -13.72
C PRO A 252 -2.34 14.68 -12.85
N MET A 253 -1.57 15.75 -13.12
CA MET A 253 -1.66 17.00 -12.34
C MET A 253 -3.09 17.57 -12.29
N GLY A 254 -3.89 17.37 -13.35
CA GLY A 254 -5.30 17.74 -13.37
C GLY A 254 -6.14 17.04 -12.28
N ALA A 255 -5.82 15.79 -11.92
CA ALA A 255 -6.49 15.11 -10.82
C ALA A 255 -6.17 15.75 -9.46
N MET A 256 -4.95 16.27 -9.27
CA MET A 256 -4.60 17.02 -8.06
C MET A 256 -5.43 18.31 -7.94
N ILE A 257 -5.70 18.97 -9.06
CA ILE A 257 -6.55 20.18 -9.10
C ILE A 257 -8.01 19.83 -8.75
N GLU A 258 -8.54 18.74 -9.31
CA GLU A 258 -9.95 18.34 -9.11
C GLU A 258 -10.23 17.70 -7.74
N TYR A 259 -9.30 16.90 -7.23
CA TYR A 259 -9.50 16.05 -6.04
C TYR A 259 -8.53 16.38 -4.88
N GLY A 260 -7.76 17.46 -4.99
CA GLY A 260 -6.76 17.87 -4.00
C GLY A 260 -5.56 16.91 -3.89
N LEU A 261 -4.92 16.86 -2.72
CA LEU A 261 -3.82 15.92 -2.44
C LEU A 261 -4.18 14.46 -2.75
N THR A 262 -5.45 14.07 -2.69
CA THR A 262 -5.86 12.71 -3.06
C THR A 262 -5.58 12.42 -4.53
N GLY A 263 -5.78 13.40 -5.42
CA GLY A 263 -5.55 13.25 -6.87
C GLY A 263 -4.08 13.27 -7.30
N LEU A 264 -3.17 13.70 -6.42
CA LEU A 264 -1.72 13.56 -6.62
C LEU A 264 -1.32 12.07 -6.72
N TRP A 265 -2.05 11.18 -6.04
CA TRP A 265 -1.82 9.74 -6.03
C TRP A 265 -2.66 9.09 -7.14
N GLY A 266 -2.05 8.49 -8.16
CA GLY A 266 -2.70 8.20 -9.44
C GLY A 266 -3.71 7.08 -9.41
N VAL A 267 -4.79 7.17 -10.21
CA VAL A 267 -6.06 6.37 -10.20
C VAL A 267 -5.90 4.87 -9.93
N THR A 268 -4.78 4.29 -10.32
CA THR A 268 -4.46 2.88 -10.19
C THR A 268 -3.75 2.50 -8.88
N ARG A 269 -2.95 3.39 -8.28
CA ARG A 269 -2.48 3.29 -6.87
C ARG A 269 -3.42 3.96 -5.88
N HIS A 270 -4.28 4.82 -6.39
CA HIS A 270 -5.39 5.51 -5.76
C HIS A 270 -6.48 4.57 -5.25
N ASN A 271 -6.23 3.26 -5.12
CA ASN A 271 -7.08 2.38 -4.32
C ASN A 271 -6.37 1.97 -3.02
N TYR A 272 -5.04 1.85 -2.97
CA TYR A 272 -4.35 1.39 -1.75
C TYR A 272 -4.28 2.46 -0.67
N PHE A 273 -3.67 3.61 -1.00
CA PHE A 273 -3.57 4.76 -0.10
C PHE A 273 -4.91 5.46 0.03
N LYS A 274 -5.69 5.56 -1.05
CA LYS A 274 -7.03 6.13 -0.99
C LYS A 274 -7.94 5.31 -0.08
N PHE A 275 -8.04 3.98 -0.15
CA PHE A 275 -8.88 3.27 0.82
C PHE A 275 -8.36 3.41 2.25
N GLY A 276 -7.04 3.41 2.47
CA GLY A 276 -6.46 3.67 3.80
C GLY A 276 -6.86 5.04 4.34
N PHE A 277 -6.50 6.11 3.62
CA PHE A 277 -6.78 7.49 3.99
C PHE A 277 -8.27 7.83 3.94
N GLN A 278 -9.04 7.30 2.99
CA GLN A 278 -10.48 7.50 2.90
C GLN A 278 -11.23 6.71 3.96
N SER A 279 -10.75 5.54 4.41
CA SER A 279 -11.32 4.86 5.57
C SER A 279 -11.02 5.59 6.86
N ALA A 280 -9.78 6.06 7.04
CA ALA A 280 -9.41 6.91 8.19
C ALA A 280 -10.19 8.23 8.18
N SER A 281 -10.32 8.86 7.01
CA SER A 281 -11.07 10.10 6.81
C SER A 281 -12.59 9.90 6.97
N ASP A 282 -13.17 8.82 6.44
CA ASP A 282 -14.60 8.48 6.64
C ASP A 282 -14.87 8.12 8.13
N LEU A 283 -13.87 7.61 8.86
CA LEU A 283 -13.96 7.35 10.31
C LEU A 283 -13.91 8.66 11.12
N ALA A 284 -12.97 9.55 10.80
CA ALA A 284 -12.82 10.85 11.46
C ALA A 284 -13.92 11.85 11.07
N THR A 285 -14.38 11.78 9.82
CA THR A 285 -15.42 12.64 9.23
C THR A 285 -16.43 11.80 8.44
N PRO A 286 -17.48 11.27 9.09
CA PRO A 286 -18.49 10.46 8.42
C PRO A 286 -19.15 11.21 7.26
N ARG A 287 -19.50 10.49 6.19
CA ARG A 287 -20.23 11.10 5.06
C ARG A 287 -21.60 11.57 5.53
N THR A 288 -21.91 12.84 5.31
CA THR A 288 -23.24 13.40 5.55
C THR A 288 -24.00 13.57 4.25
N ASN A 289 -25.28 13.26 4.26
CA ASN A 289 -26.20 13.59 3.17
C ASN A 289 -26.78 15.01 3.30
N ASN A 290 -26.48 15.72 4.39
CA ASN A 290 -26.98 17.07 4.62
C ASN A 290 -26.24 18.07 3.71
N PRO A 291 -26.94 18.76 2.78
CA PRO A 291 -26.31 19.66 1.80
C PRO A 291 -25.60 20.85 2.46
N ARG A 292 -26.01 21.27 3.67
CA ARG A 292 -25.40 22.38 4.40
C ARG A 292 -24.05 22.00 5.03
N LEU A 293 -23.91 20.76 5.49
CA LEU A 293 -22.67 20.27 6.15
C LEU A 293 -21.65 19.69 5.16
N LYS A 294 -22.11 19.30 3.97
CA LYS A 294 -21.27 18.73 2.90
C LYS A 294 -20.06 19.59 2.49
N PRO A 295 -20.18 20.92 2.28
CA PRO A 295 -19.02 21.75 1.94
C PRO A 295 -18.02 21.87 3.10
N LEU A 296 -18.50 22.03 4.34
CA LEU A 296 -17.65 22.11 5.54
C LEU A 296 -16.83 20.82 5.74
N LEU A 297 -17.48 19.65 5.69
CA LEU A 297 -16.81 18.36 5.83
C LEU A 297 -15.87 18.05 4.65
N ARG A 298 -16.11 18.60 3.46
CA ARG A 298 -15.15 18.51 2.34
C ARG A 298 -13.90 19.34 2.63
N LEU A 299 -14.06 20.52 3.20
CA LEU A 299 -12.97 21.43 3.54
C LEU A 299 -12.10 20.85 4.66
N LEU A 300 -12.74 20.28 5.69
CA LEU A 300 -12.07 19.53 6.77
C LEU A 300 -11.30 18.29 6.29
N ARG A 301 -11.62 17.73 5.11
CA ARG A 301 -10.90 16.60 4.53
C ARG A 301 -9.69 17.00 3.70
N MET A 302 -9.50 18.29 3.43
CA MET A 302 -8.34 18.81 2.70
C MET A 302 -7.13 19.06 3.62
N PHE A 303 -7.35 19.15 4.93
CA PHE A 303 -6.35 19.37 5.97
C PHE A 303 -6.17 18.11 6.83
#